data_AF-A0A7S0CEN4-F1
#
_entry.id   AF-A0A7S0CEN4-F1
#
_cell.length_a   1.000
_cell.length_b   1.000
_cell.length_c   1.000
_cell.angle_alpha   90.00
_cell.angle_beta   90.00
_cell.angle_gamma   90.00
#
_symmetry.space_group_name_H-M   'P 1'
#
loop_
_entity.id
_entity.type
_entity.pdbx_description
1 polymer ?
#
loop_
_entity_poly.entity_id
_entity_poly.type
_entity_poly.pdbx_seq_one_letter_code
_entity_poly.pdbx_strand_id
1 'polypeptide(L)'
;FLQTLTLTTTPEDPKEGALGLDRHEKKLDQVLTVEDLFAQQTQTPQSPFLTDTQTQTPEWWKGLLHNQPPHHQSTLRIGIIAEFYDPTRVANDVLQANLRALLLLQTALPVTYVKVSIPNLRFVQQAHSVKIASEFAHSWDVAFWSSKQMSPAYASTKPNTTTKTTCGSEILTSTTTQTRTRKQPSFLIEPNTRITAMIGTSLTSVETVSCNKLRAYLFRYVASEVFGGEEGVSFVLSPTVPQSAPPMFDPTLDTGHKPLNLPHDVADILGNSVLTHALSDVPKIVGYMQHIFIGNLIGVPGLSVNVGFDGGNGYMPVGLQILGRWWDDVGVSKLGMIIEALLR
;
A
#
# COMPACT_ATOMS: atom_id res chain seq x y z
N PHE A 1 18.41 9.41 0.69
CA PHE A 1 16.95 9.49 0.89
C PHE A 1 16.47 10.92 1.15
N LEU A 2 17.32 11.82 1.65
CA LEU A 2 17.18 13.26 1.46
C LEU A 2 18.21 13.72 0.42
N GLN A 3 17.90 13.57 -0.87
CA GLN A 3 18.50 14.48 -1.84
C GLN A 3 17.75 15.79 -1.66
N THR A 4 18.46 16.81 -1.20
CA THR A 4 17.99 18.18 -1.05
C THR A 4 17.35 18.61 -2.37
N LEU A 5 16.01 18.66 -2.40
CA LEU A 5 15.26 19.37 -3.43
C LEU A 5 15.50 20.86 -3.20
N THR A 6 16.63 21.37 -3.68
CA THR A 6 16.80 22.80 -3.91
C THR A 6 15.85 23.17 -5.04
N LEU A 7 14.64 23.63 -4.68
CA LEU A 7 13.81 24.42 -5.56
C LEU A 7 14.56 25.72 -5.83
N THR A 8 15.37 25.74 -6.89
CA THR A 8 15.84 27.00 -7.48
C THR A 8 14.63 27.68 -8.09
N THR A 9 13.99 28.55 -7.32
CA THR A 9 13.02 29.52 -7.83
C THR A 9 13.79 30.58 -8.59
N THR A 10 13.84 30.48 -9.92
CA THR A 10 14.09 31.65 -10.75
C THR A 10 12.90 32.61 -10.58
N PRO A 11 13.14 33.93 -10.43
CA PRO A 11 12.07 34.89 -10.29
C PRO A 11 11.50 35.18 -11.68
N GLU A 12 10.51 34.39 -12.10
CA GLU A 12 9.61 34.77 -13.19
C GLU A 12 8.21 35.06 -12.64
N ASP A 13 7.61 36.10 -13.20
CA ASP A 13 6.37 36.77 -12.86
C ASP A 13 5.26 35.92 -12.18
N PRO A 14 4.58 36.44 -11.13
CA PRO A 14 3.43 35.80 -10.53
C PRO A 14 2.20 36.09 -11.40
N LYS A 15 2.08 35.43 -12.56
CA LYS A 15 0.77 35.15 -13.12
C LYS A 15 0.24 33.94 -12.38
N GLU A 16 -0.98 34.04 -11.85
CA GLU A 16 -1.73 32.99 -11.16
C GLU A 16 -1.74 31.68 -11.97
N GLY A 17 -0.68 30.89 -11.82
CA GLY A 17 -0.58 29.54 -12.33
C GLY A 17 -1.23 28.61 -11.34
N ALA A 18 -2.55 28.42 -11.49
CA ALA A 18 -3.18 27.20 -11.02
C ALA A 18 -2.26 26.02 -11.36
N LEU A 19 -1.96 25.14 -10.39
CA LEU A 19 -1.35 23.84 -10.65
C LEU A 19 -1.98 23.32 -11.93
N GLY A 20 -1.20 23.25 -13.02
CA GLY A 20 -1.62 22.87 -14.36
C GLY A 20 -2.05 21.41 -14.38
N LEU A 21 -3.11 21.11 -13.65
CA LEU A 21 -3.97 19.96 -13.81
C LEU A 21 -4.79 20.31 -15.06
N ASP A 22 -4.13 20.24 -16.21
CA ASP A 22 -4.81 20.25 -17.49
C ASP A 22 -5.99 19.29 -17.40
N ARG A 23 -7.14 19.71 -17.94
CA ARG A 23 -8.30 18.83 -18.14
C ARG A 23 -7.85 17.69 -19.04
N HIS A 24 -7.32 16.63 -18.44
CA HIS A 24 -6.94 15.43 -19.15
C HIS A 24 -8.21 14.86 -19.79
N GLU A 25 -8.15 14.64 -21.10
CA GLU A 25 -9.10 13.81 -21.83
C GLU A 25 -9.29 12.50 -21.05
N LYS A 26 -10.56 12.14 -20.84
CA LYS A 26 -10.93 10.82 -20.31
C LYS A 26 -10.26 9.76 -21.19
N LYS A 27 -9.44 8.90 -20.57
CA LYS A 27 -8.74 7.79 -21.24
C LYS A 27 -9.16 6.45 -20.65
N LEU A 28 -10.47 6.22 -20.50
CA LEU A 28 -11.01 4.92 -20.10
C LEU A 28 -11.43 4.05 -21.31
N ASP A 29 -11.17 4.52 -22.52
CA ASP A 29 -11.78 3.96 -23.73
C ASP A 29 -11.05 2.72 -24.24
N GLN A 30 -9.84 2.44 -23.74
CA GLN A 30 -9.09 1.28 -24.19
C GLN A 30 -9.58 0.02 -23.46
N VAL A 31 -10.50 -0.70 -24.12
CA VAL A 31 -10.79 -2.10 -23.81
C VAL A 31 -9.50 -2.90 -24.02
N LEU A 32 -9.10 -3.65 -23.00
CA LEU A 32 -7.94 -4.51 -23.06
C LEU A 32 -8.40 -5.94 -23.33
N THR A 33 -7.76 -6.60 -24.26
CA THR A 33 -7.78 -8.05 -24.33
C THR A 33 -6.75 -8.61 -23.34
N VAL A 34 -6.96 -9.84 -22.86
CA VAL A 34 -5.94 -10.50 -22.03
C VAL A 34 -4.67 -10.72 -22.85
N GLU A 35 -4.83 -10.92 -24.16
CA GLU A 35 -3.75 -10.96 -25.14
C GLU A 35 -2.95 -9.66 -25.19
N ASP A 36 -3.56 -8.48 -25.06
CA ASP A 36 -2.84 -7.20 -24.98
C ASP A 36 -1.94 -7.11 -23.73
N LEU A 37 -2.37 -7.75 -22.63
CA LEU A 37 -1.56 -7.86 -21.42
C LEU A 37 -0.42 -8.88 -21.60
N PHE A 38 -0.68 -9.99 -22.30
CA PHE A 38 0.34 -10.98 -22.65
C PHE A 38 1.32 -10.50 -23.72
N ALA A 39 0.91 -9.65 -24.66
CA ALA A 39 1.75 -9.14 -25.74
C ALA A 39 2.91 -8.26 -25.23
N GLN A 40 2.81 -7.78 -23.99
CA GLN A 40 3.91 -7.11 -23.29
C GLN A 40 5.03 -8.09 -22.87
N GLN A 41 4.81 -9.39 -22.99
CA GLN A 41 5.79 -10.43 -22.71
C GLN A 41 6.39 -10.99 -24.00
N THR A 42 7.70 -11.15 -24.04
CA THR A 42 8.43 -11.67 -25.20
C THR A 42 8.31 -13.19 -25.38
N GLN A 43 7.55 -13.90 -24.54
CA GLN A 43 7.37 -15.35 -24.61
C GLN A 43 5.91 -15.75 -24.34
N THR A 44 5.22 -16.21 -25.38
CA THR A 44 3.83 -16.70 -25.27
C THR A 44 3.82 -18.12 -24.69
N PRO A 45 3.14 -18.38 -23.56
CA PRO A 45 2.94 -19.75 -23.08
C PRO A 45 1.91 -20.46 -23.97
N GLN A 46 2.24 -21.65 -24.47
CA GLN A 46 1.24 -22.52 -25.09
C GLN A 46 0.39 -23.19 -23.99
N SER A 47 -0.88 -22.83 -23.89
CA SER A 47 -1.83 -23.42 -22.92
C SER A 47 -2.56 -24.62 -23.53
N PRO A 48 -2.48 -25.83 -22.92
CA PRO A 48 -3.15 -27.03 -23.42
C PRO A 48 -4.60 -27.24 -22.92
N PHE A 49 -5.25 -26.27 -22.28
CA PHE A 49 -6.47 -26.51 -21.47
C PHE A 49 -7.80 -25.87 -21.93
N LEU A 50 -7.91 -25.32 -23.15
CA LEU A 50 -9.19 -24.77 -23.63
C LEU A 50 -9.86 -25.73 -24.62
N THR A 51 -10.66 -26.66 -24.11
CA THR A 51 -11.66 -27.39 -24.91
C THR A 51 -13.03 -26.72 -24.79
N ASP A 52 -13.69 -26.52 -25.92
CA ASP A 52 -15.02 -25.92 -26.08
C ASP A 52 -16.10 -26.68 -25.29
N THR A 53 -16.32 -26.31 -24.03
CA THR A 53 -17.57 -26.58 -23.33
C THR A 53 -18.33 -25.27 -23.18
N GLN A 54 -19.44 -25.13 -23.93
CA GLN A 54 -20.40 -24.06 -23.72
C GLN A 54 -21.07 -24.22 -22.35
N THR A 55 -20.43 -23.72 -21.31
CA THR A 55 -21.02 -23.62 -19.98
C THR A 55 -22.04 -22.50 -19.98
N GLN A 56 -23.31 -22.82 -19.77
CA GLN A 56 -24.32 -21.83 -19.43
C GLN A 56 -23.81 -21.01 -18.24
N THR A 57 -23.77 -19.68 -18.40
CA THR A 57 -23.31 -18.77 -17.37
C THR A 57 -24.26 -18.87 -16.18
N PRO A 58 -23.80 -19.32 -15.00
CA PRO A 58 -24.70 -19.69 -13.93
C PRO A 58 -25.35 -18.47 -13.27
N GLU A 59 -26.67 -18.44 -13.13
CA GLU A 59 -27.43 -17.21 -12.77
C GLU A 59 -26.96 -16.48 -11.51
N TRP A 60 -26.29 -17.17 -10.57
CA TRP A 60 -25.81 -16.59 -9.32
C TRP A 60 -24.82 -15.43 -9.55
N TRP A 61 -24.12 -15.36 -10.70
CA TRP A 61 -23.18 -14.26 -10.99
C TRP A 61 -23.90 -12.91 -11.15
N LYS A 62 -25.19 -12.90 -11.52
CA LYS A 62 -26.01 -11.68 -11.62
C LYS A 62 -26.05 -10.90 -10.31
N GLY A 63 -25.82 -11.58 -9.17
CA GLY A 63 -25.69 -10.93 -7.86
C GLY A 63 -24.48 -9.99 -7.72
N LEU A 64 -23.49 -10.04 -8.62
CA LEU A 64 -22.40 -9.05 -8.72
C LEU A 64 -22.84 -7.76 -9.42
N LEU A 65 -23.91 -7.83 -10.22
CA LEU A 65 -24.38 -6.70 -11.00
C LEU A 65 -25.30 -5.76 -10.22
N HIS A 66 -25.75 -6.17 -9.02
CA HIS A 66 -26.77 -5.44 -8.26
C HIS A 66 -26.38 -3.99 -7.93
N ASN A 67 -25.08 -3.72 -7.81
CA ASN A 67 -24.55 -2.39 -7.52
C ASN A 67 -23.99 -1.69 -8.78
N GLN A 68 -24.26 -2.21 -9.98
CA GLN A 68 -23.80 -1.61 -11.23
C GLN A 68 -24.74 -0.53 -11.74
N PRO A 69 -24.20 0.50 -12.42
CA PRO A 69 -25.01 1.41 -13.21
C PRO A 69 -25.92 0.65 -14.18
N PRO A 70 -27.14 1.15 -14.48
CA PRO A 70 -28.14 0.42 -15.28
C PRO A 70 -27.66 -0.03 -16.66
N HIS A 71 -26.75 0.72 -17.28
CA HIS A 71 -26.18 0.45 -18.61
C HIS A 71 -25.10 -0.65 -18.61
N HIS A 72 -24.77 -1.24 -17.45
CA HIS A 72 -23.75 -2.29 -17.31
C HIS A 72 -24.30 -3.63 -16.83
N GLN A 73 -25.61 -3.86 -16.90
CA GLN A 73 -26.25 -5.07 -16.38
C GLN A 73 -25.99 -6.35 -17.21
N SER A 74 -25.34 -6.26 -18.36
CA SER A 74 -25.02 -7.45 -19.19
C SER A 74 -23.61 -7.98 -19.00
N THR A 75 -22.68 -7.15 -18.53
CA THR A 75 -21.24 -7.43 -18.61
C THR A 75 -20.51 -6.81 -17.43
N LEU A 76 -19.65 -7.59 -16.77
CA LEU A 76 -18.85 -7.12 -15.63
C LEU A 76 -17.63 -6.34 -16.13
N ARG A 77 -17.53 -5.04 -15.81
CA ARG A 77 -16.39 -4.20 -16.20
C ARG A 77 -15.32 -4.24 -15.12
N ILE A 78 -14.11 -4.67 -15.48
CA ILE A 78 -12.99 -4.80 -14.55
C ILE A 78 -11.86 -3.89 -14.98
N GLY A 79 -11.47 -2.97 -14.10
CA GLY A 79 -10.35 -2.08 -14.30
C GLY A 79 -9.01 -2.76 -14.09
N ILE A 80 -8.07 -2.51 -14.99
CA ILE A 80 -6.68 -2.95 -14.91
C ILE A 80 -5.78 -1.72 -14.90
N ILE A 81 -5.06 -1.50 -13.81
CA ILE A 81 -4.03 -0.45 -13.72
C ILE A 81 -2.79 -0.98 -14.43
N ALA A 82 -2.57 -0.56 -15.68
CA ALA A 82 -1.52 -1.13 -16.53
C ALA A 82 -0.13 -1.02 -15.90
N GLU A 83 0.13 0.06 -15.16
CA GLU A 83 1.39 0.31 -14.44
C GLU A 83 1.69 -0.74 -13.35
N PHE A 84 0.67 -1.50 -12.90
CA PHE A 84 0.80 -2.57 -11.91
C PHE A 84 1.05 -3.95 -12.53
N TYR A 85 1.02 -4.05 -13.87
CA TYR A 85 1.32 -5.26 -14.63
C TYR A 85 2.60 -5.11 -15.48
N ASP A 86 3.36 -4.03 -15.27
CA ASP A 86 4.62 -3.77 -15.97
C ASP A 86 5.63 -4.91 -15.71
N PRO A 87 6.07 -5.66 -16.75
CA PRO A 87 6.97 -6.79 -16.60
C PRO A 87 8.37 -6.39 -16.10
N THR A 88 8.71 -5.10 -16.13
CA THR A 88 9.97 -4.60 -15.55
C THR A 88 9.90 -4.40 -14.03
N ARG A 89 8.68 -4.40 -13.46
CA ARG A 89 8.41 -4.11 -12.05
C ARG A 89 7.76 -5.26 -11.30
N VAL A 90 7.20 -6.23 -12.02
CA VAL A 90 6.52 -7.41 -11.45
C VAL A 90 7.31 -8.65 -11.83
N ALA A 91 7.59 -9.50 -10.84
CA ALA A 91 8.23 -10.79 -11.07
C ALA A 91 7.40 -11.63 -12.05
N ASN A 92 8.06 -12.29 -12.99
CA ASN A 92 7.39 -12.96 -14.10
C ASN A 92 6.39 -14.02 -13.62
N ASP A 93 6.73 -14.79 -12.59
CA ASP A 93 5.83 -15.80 -11.99
C ASP A 93 4.57 -15.18 -11.37
N VAL A 94 4.70 -14.08 -10.63
CA VAL A 94 3.58 -13.30 -10.11
C VAL A 94 2.69 -12.81 -11.25
N LEU A 95 3.31 -12.26 -12.30
CA LEU A 95 2.61 -11.76 -13.47
C LEU A 95 1.84 -12.88 -14.19
N GLN A 96 2.49 -14.02 -14.48
CA GLN A 96 1.85 -15.18 -15.13
C GLN A 96 0.66 -15.72 -14.33
N ALA A 97 0.80 -15.89 -13.01
CA ALA A 97 -0.29 -16.38 -12.18
C ALA A 97 -1.50 -15.44 -12.17
N ASN A 98 -1.26 -14.12 -12.10
CA ASN A 98 -2.32 -13.13 -12.18
C ASN A 98 -2.99 -13.13 -13.58
N LEU A 99 -2.22 -13.12 -14.67
CA LEU A 99 -2.77 -13.16 -16.03
C LEU A 99 -3.58 -14.44 -16.30
N ARG A 100 -3.14 -15.59 -15.78
CA ARG A 100 -3.91 -16.84 -15.84
C ARG A 100 -5.26 -16.72 -15.13
N ALA A 101 -5.30 -16.09 -13.95
CA ALA A 101 -6.55 -15.88 -13.23
C ALA A 101 -7.51 -14.95 -14.01
N LEU A 102 -6.98 -13.89 -14.64
CA LEU A 102 -7.77 -13.02 -15.51
C LEU A 102 -8.34 -13.77 -16.72
N LEU A 103 -7.55 -14.64 -17.36
CA LEU A 103 -8.02 -15.45 -18.47
C LEU A 103 -9.16 -16.40 -18.05
N LEU A 104 -8.99 -17.12 -16.94
CA LEU A 104 -10.03 -18.01 -16.40
C LEU A 104 -11.31 -17.25 -16.09
N LEU A 105 -11.19 -16.07 -15.47
CA LEU A 105 -12.33 -15.22 -15.16
C LEU A 105 -13.08 -14.77 -16.43
N GLN A 106 -12.35 -14.41 -17.49
CA GLN A 106 -12.95 -14.02 -18.77
C GLN A 106 -13.63 -15.18 -19.49
N THR A 107 -13.10 -16.40 -19.34
CA THR A 107 -13.74 -17.60 -19.93
C THR A 107 -15.02 -17.99 -19.19
N ALA A 108 -15.09 -17.74 -17.88
CA ALA A 108 -16.20 -18.15 -17.04
C ALA A 108 -17.34 -17.13 -16.96
N LEU A 109 -17.05 -15.83 -17.14
CA LEU A 109 -17.98 -14.73 -16.96
C LEU A 109 -17.93 -13.76 -18.15
N PRO A 110 -19.04 -13.05 -18.45
CA PRO A 110 -19.04 -11.99 -19.45
C PRO A 110 -18.32 -10.77 -18.87
N VAL A 111 -16.98 -10.78 -18.91
CA VAL A 111 -16.11 -9.75 -18.37
C VAL A 111 -15.55 -8.89 -19.50
N THR A 112 -15.45 -7.59 -19.25
CA THR A 112 -14.69 -6.66 -20.09
C THR A 112 -13.59 -6.03 -19.25
N TYR A 113 -12.34 -6.22 -19.65
CA TYR A 113 -11.21 -5.53 -19.05
C TYR A 113 -11.06 -4.14 -19.62
N VAL A 114 -10.94 -3.16 -18.73
CA VAL A 114 -10.83 -1.73 -19.07
C VAL A 114 -9.50 -1.24 -18.54
N LYS A 115 -8.69 -0.62 -19.39
CA LYS A 115 -7.47 0.03 -18.94
C LYS A 115 -7.81 1.21 -18.04
N VAL A 116 -7.30 1.20 -16.82
CA VAL A 116 -7.39 2.31 -15.88
C VAL A 116 -6.02 2.96 -15.78
N SER A 117 -5.96 4.28 -15.93
CA SER A 117 -4.77 5.05 -15.62
C SER A 117 -5.12 6.04 -14.52
N ILE A 118 -4.24 6.15 -13.53
CA ILE A 118 -4.41 7.10 -12.41
C ILE A 118 -3.28 8.12 -12.54
N PRO A 119 -3.59 9.39 -12.86
CA PRO A 119 -2.57 10.40 -12.99
C PRO A 119 -1.83 10.61 -11.67
N ASN A 120 -0.54 10.95 -11.75
CA ASN A 120 0.28 11.27 -10.59
C ASN A 120 0.41 10.12 -9.55
N LEU A 121 0.24 8.87 -9.98
CA LEU A 121 0.23 7.68 -9.11
C LEU A 121 1.44 7.63 -8.15
N ARG A 122 2.63 8.01 -8.63
CA ARG A 122 3.87 8.08 -7.82
C ARG A 122 3.77 9.09 -6.66
N PHE A 123 3.18 10.27 -6.91
CA PHE A 123 2.99 11.28 -5.86
C PHE A 123 1.92 10.86 -4.86
N VAL A 124 0.89 10.17 -5.33
CA VAL A 124 -0.15 9.60 -4.45
C VAL A 124 0.45 8.51 -3.54
N GLN A 125 1.32 7.67 -4.08
CA GLN A 125 2.06 6.68 -3.28
C GLN A 125 2.93 7.34 -2.20
N GLN A 126 3.62 8.43 -2.54
CA GLN A 126 4.39 9.22 -1.56
C GLN A 126 3.48 9.85 -0.50
N ALA A 127 2.32 10.38 -0.90
CA ALA A 127 1.36 10.96 0.01
C ALA A 127 0.86 9.96 1.04
N HIS A 128 0.65 8.70 0.64
CA HIS A 128 0.33 7.61 1.56
C HIS A 128 1.45 7.40 2.60
N SER A 129 2.71 7.32 2.17
CA SER A 129 3.86 7.15 3.07
C SER A 129 4.00 8.30 4.07
N VAL A 130 3.85 9.54 3.62
CA VAL A 130 3.89 10.73 4.50
C VAL A 130 2.78 10.70 5.53
N LYS A 131 1.54 10.39 5.11
CA LYS A 131 0.37 10.37 5.99
C LYS A 131 0.51 9.30 7.08
N ILE A 132 0.85 8.06 6.71
CA ILE A 132 0.97 6.99 7.70
C ILE A 132 2.15 7.24 8.64
N ALA A 133 3.27 7.76 8.15
CA ALA A 133 4.43 8.06 8.98
C ALA A 133 4.16 9.19 9.99
N SER A 134 3.47 10.26 9.57
CA SER A 134 3.14 11.37 10.49
C SER A 134 2.12 10.98 11.55
N GLU A 135 1.08 10.22 11.17
CA GLU A 135 0.10 9.67 12.13
C GLU A 135 0.76 8.70 13.11
N PHE A 136 1.63 7.82 12.60
CA PHE A 136 2.41 6.89 13.42
C PHE A 136 3.29 7.63 14.42
N ALA A 137 4.10 8.59 13.95
CA ALA A 137 4.96 9.38 14.83
C ALA A 137 4.17 10.12 15.91
N HIS A 138 3.00 10.68 15.55
CA HIS A 138 2.13 11.33 16.52
C HIS A 138 1.63 10.37 17.60
N SER A 139 1.19 9.15 17.23
CA SER A 139 0.76 8.13 18.20
C SER A 139 1.90 7.61 19.08
N TRP A 140 3.14 7.66 18.58
CA TRP A 140 4.32 7.16 19.29
C TRP A 140 5.13 8.23 20.03
N ASP A 141 4.82 9.52 19.89
CA ASP A 141 5.63 10.62 20.44
C ASP A 141 5.87 10.47 21.95
N VAL A 142 4.81 10.16 22.72
CA VAL A 142 4.95 9.96 24.18
C VAL A 142 5.81 8.75 24.50
N ALA A 143 5.58 7.60 23.85
CA ALA A 143 6.34 6.39 24.08
C ALA A 143 7.82 6.55 23.68
N PHE A 144 8.07 7.31 22.62
CA PHE A 144 9.41 7.55 22.08
C PHE A 144 10.27 8.43 23.00
N TRP A 145 9.68 9.48 23.58
CA TRP A 145 10.39 10.43 24.44
C TRP A 145 10.23 10.18 25.94
N SER A 146 9.33 9.30 26.37
CA SER A 146 9.18 8.99 27.80
C SER A 146 10.28 8.05 28.26
N SER A 147 11.15 8.55 29.14
CA SER A 147 12.12 7.74 29.89
C SER A 147 11.49 6.91 31.00
N LYS A 148 10.22 7.19 31.34
CA LYS A 148 9.44 6.34 32.22
C LYS A 148 9.14 5.07 31.46
N GLN A 149 9.93 4.04 31.75
CA GLN A 149 9.65 2.66 31.40
C GLN A 149 8.14 2.42 31.46
N MET A 150 7.53 2.01 30.35
CA MET A 150 6.33 1.21 30.43
C MET A 150 6.75 -0.11 31.09
N SER A 151 6.90 -0.08 32.42
CA SER A 151 6.97 -1.31 33.19
C SER A 151 5.69 -2.08 32.85
N PRO A 152 5.78 -3.36 32.44
CA PRO A 152 4.60 -4.19 32.17
C PRO A 152 3.65 -4.32 33.37
N ALA A 153 4.02 -3.78 34.54
CA ALA A 153 3.28 -3.92 35.79
C ALA A 153 2.11 -2.93 35.99
N TYR A 154 1.81 -2.01 35.08
CA TYR A 154 0.77 -0.98 35.33
C TYR A 154 -0.59 -1.28 34.67
N ALA A 155 -1.28 -2.31 35.16
CA ALA A 155 -2.74 -2.45 35.01
C ALA A 155 -3.48 -2.89 36.29
N SER A 156 -2.81 -3.05 37.44
CA SER A 156 -3.47 -3.67 38.61
C SER A 156 -3.11 -3.08 39.99
N THR A 157 -3.02 -1.76 40.15
CA THR A 157 -3.16 -1.17 41.49
C THR A 157 -3.62 0.28 41.41
N LYS A 158 -4.88 0.53 41.80
CA LYS A 158 -5.38 1.87 42.12
C LYS A 158 -4.70 2.35 43.42
N PRO A 159 -4.05 3.52 43.46
CA PRO A 159 -3.72 4.14 44.72
C PRO A 159 -4.93 4.93 45.21
N ASN A 160 -5.54 4.46 46.31
CA ASN A 160 -6.35 5.28 47.18
C ASN A 160 -5.41 6.25 47.91
N THR A 161 -5.32 7.50 47.47
CA THR A 161 -4.70 8.54 48.29
C THR A 161 -5.52 9.81 48.25
N THR A 162 -6.21 10.03 49.36
CA THR A 162 -6.98 11.21 49.72
C THR A 162 -6.01 12.36 50.03
N THR A 163 -5.84 13.33 49.12
CA THR A 163 -5.15 14.59 49.44
C THR A 163 -6.13 15.75 49.48
N LYS A 164 -6.18 16.38 50.67
CA LYS A 164 -6.97 17.56 51.00
C LYS A 164 -6.63 18.75 50.11
N THR A 165 -7.67 19.39 49.61
CA THR A 165 -7.67 20.67 48.91
C THR A 165 -7.42 21.81 49.90
N THR A 166 -6.36 22.60 49.70
CA THR A 166 -6.26 23.95 50.25
C THR A 166 -6.33 24.93 49.10
N CYS A 167 -7.39 25.74 49.09
CA CYS A 167 -7.66 26.79 48.15
C CYS A 167 -6.80 28.01 48.52
N GLY A 168 -5.90 28.41 47.61
CA GLY A 168 -5.11 29.63 47.72
C GLY A 168 -4.97 30.23 46.33
N SER A 169 -5.60 31.39 46.13
CA SER A 169 -5.63 32.15 44.90
C SER A 169 -4.35 32.98 44.73
N GLU A 170 -3.41 32.50 43.92
CA GLU A 170 -2.34 33.34 43.36
C GLU A 170 -2.23 33.08 41.86
N ILE A 171 -2.68 34.05 41.07
CA ILE A 171 -2.45 34.12 39.62
C ILE A 171 -1.02 34.65 39.46
N LEU A 172 -0.06 33.73 39.48
CA LEU A 172 1.34 34.00 39.16
C LEU A 172 1.58 33.60 37.70
N THR A 173 1.67 34.61 36.83
CA THR A 173 2.13 34.52 35.45
C THR A 173 3.64 34.22 35.42
N SER A 174 4.04 33.02 35.85
CA SER A 174 5.41 32.55 35.64
C SER A 174 5.53 32.00 34.22
N THR A 175 6.06 32.80 33.31
CA THR A 175 6.59 32.36 32.02
C THR A 175 7.84 31.52 32.29
N THR A 176 7.65 30.31 32.79
CA THR A 176 8.75 29.36 32.98
C THR A 176 9.16 28.89 31.60
N THR A 177 10.25 29.46 31.08
CA THR A 177 10.97 28.95 29.93
C THR A 177 11.44 27.53 30.27
N GLN A 178 10.59 26.53 30.01
CA GLN A 178 10.99 25.13 30.09
C GLN A 178 12.09 24.94 29.04
N THR A 179 13.34 24.99 29.50
CA THR A 179 14.47 24.50 28.74
C THR A 179 14.21 23.02 28.52
N ARG A 180 13.71 22.69 27.33
CA ARG A 180 13.33 21.33 26.94
C ARG A 180 14.63 20.52 26.86
N THR A 181 15.08 19.99 27.99
CA THR A 181 16.21 19.06 28.03
C THR A 181 15.87 17.93 27.07
N ARG A 182 16.74 17.74 26.06
CA ARG A 182 16.53 16.78 24.97
C ARG A 182 16.45 15.39 25.59
N LYS A 183 15.23 14.88 25.79
CA LYS A 183 15.01 13.54 26.32
C LYS A 183 15.65 12.56 25.35
N GLN A 184 16.42 11.62 25.87
CA GLN A 184 17.01 10.56 25.06
C GLN A 184 15.89 9.65 24.53
N PRO A 185 15.95 9.22 23.26
CA PRO A 185 14.97 8.29 22.72
C PRO A 185 14.99 6.97 23.49
N SER A 186 13.83 6.36 23.68
CA SER A 186 13.73 5.05 24.35
C SER A 186 14.48 3.98 23.55
N PHE A 187 15.51 3.38 24.17
CA PHE A 187 16.27 2.26 23.61
C PHE A 187 15.46 0.95 23.58
N LEU A 188 14.28 0.92 24.20
CA LEU A 188 13.41 -0.26 24.25
C LEU A 188 12.54 -0.43 23.02
N ILE A 189 12.45 0.58 22.16
CA ILE A 189 11.69 0.51 20.91
C ILE A 189 12.57 -0.14 19.84
N GLU A 190 11.99 -1.08 19.12
CA GLU A 190 12.61 -1.77 17.99
C GLU A 190 13.17 -0.75 16.96
N PRO A 191 14.38 -0.97 16.39
CA PRO A 191 15.04 0.02 15.55
C PRO A 191 14.23 0.56 14.36
N ASN A 192 13.51 -0.29 13.61
CA ASN A 192 12.69 0.14 12.47
C ASN A 192 11.53 1.03 12.90
N THR A 193 10.92 0.73 14.04
CA THR A 193 9.89 1.55 14.68
C THR A 193 10.46 2.92 15.04
N ARG A 194 11.68 2.98 15.58
CA ARG A 194 12.35 4.25 15.88
C ARG A 194 12.64 5.05 14.61
N ILE A 195 13.15 4.40 13.56
CA ILE A 195 13.42 5.05 12.26
C ILE A 195 12.13 5.63 11.70
N THR A 196 11.04 4.87 11.71
CA THR A 196 9.73 5.29 11.19
C THR A 196 9.18 6.47 11.99
N ALA A 197 9.22 6.42 13.32
CA ALA A 197 8.82 7.52 14.19
C ALA A 197 9.66 8.77 13.92
N MET A 198 10.99 8.65 13.82
CA MET A 198 11.87 9.78 13.52
C MET A 198 11.56 10.42 12.16
N ILE A 199 11.39 9.61 11.11
CA ILE A 199 10.97 10.10 9.79
C ILE A 199 9.64 10.86 9.93
N GLY A 200 8.65 10.27 10.60
CA GLY A 200 7.35 10.93 10.79
C GLY A 200 7.43 12.25 11.56
N THR A 201 8.26 12.33 12.61
CA THR A 201 8.47 13.59 13.36
C THR A 201 9.19 14.68 12.57
N SER A 202 9.91 14.32 11.50
CA SER A 202 10.59 15.28 10.62
C SER A 202 9.66 15.92 9.60
N LEU A 203 8.47 15.37 9.40
CA LEU A 203 7.47 15.90 8.47
C LEU A 203 6.79 17.13 9.09
N THR A 204 6.64 18.19 8.31
CA THR A 204 5.98 19.42 8.76
C THR A 204 4.49 19.40 8.44
N SER A 205 3.79 20.43 8.91
CA SER A 205 2.39 20.65 8.54
C SER A 205 2.21 20.87 7.04
N VAL A 206 3.22 21.40 6.34
CA VAL A 206 3.14 21.68 4.90
C VAL A 206 3.07 20.38 4.10
N GLU A 207 3.93 19.39 4.38
CA GLU A 207 3.85 18.08 3.72
C GLU A 207 2.54 17.38 4.05
N THR A 208 2.11 17.41 5.32
CA THR A 208 0.88 16.74 5.76
C THR A 208 -0.36 17.33 5.08
N VAL A 209 -0.48 18.65 5.01
CA VAL A 209 -1.60 19.33 4.33
C VAL A 209 -1.56 19.08 2.82
N SER A 210 -0.37 19.08 2.21
CA SER A 210 -0.20 18.79 0.79
C SER A 210 -0.62 17.35 0.45
N CYS A 211 -0.29 16.39 1.32
CA CYS A 211 -0.71 15.00 1.15
C CYS A 211 -2.23 14.82 1.28
N ASN A 212 -2.89 15.60 2.15
CA ASN A 212 -4.35 15.61 2.22
C ASN A 212 -5.01 16.15 0.94
N LYS A 213 -4.38 17.12 0.25
CA LYS A 213 -4.85 17.57 -1.07
C LYS A 213 -4.73 16.47 -2.12
N LEU A 214 -3.60 15.75 -2.15
CA LEU A 214 -3.41 14.59 -3.04
C LEU A 214 -4.38 13.45 -2.74
N ARG A 215 -4.65 13.18 -1.46
CA ARG A 215 -5.67 12.21 -1.03
C ARG A 215 -7.06 12.61 -1.51
N ALA A 216 -7.46 13.87 -1.33
CA ALA A 216 -8.74 14.38 -1.80
C ALA A 216 -8.86 14.35 -3.33
N TYR A 217 -7.78 14.66 -4.04
CA TYR A 217 -7.68 14.50 -5.48
C TYR A 217 -7.91 13.04 -5.90
N LEU A 218 -7.16 12.10 -5.32
CA LEU A 218 -7.30 10.67 -5.64
C LEU A 218 -8.72 10.18 -5.35
N PHE A 219 -9.28 10.54 -4.20
CA PHE A 219 -10.65 10.17 -3.82
C PHE A 219 -11.66 10.61 -4.88
N ARG A 220 -11.59 11.87 -5.31
CA ARG A 220 -12.50 12.41 -6.34
C ARG A 220 -12.29 11.70 -7.67
N TYR A 221 -11.04 11.55 -8.10
CA TYR A 221 -10.70 10.89 -9.37
C TYR A 221 -11.18 9.45 -9.42
N VAL A 222 -10.91 8.67 -8.37
CA VAL A 222 -11.36 7.27 -8.29
C VAL A 222 -12.89 7.18 -8.21
N ALA A 223 -13.55 8.10 -7.49
CA ALA A 223 -14.99 8.13 -7.40
C ALA A 223 -15.70 8.54 -8.70
N SER A 224 -15.20 9.56 -9.40
CA SER A 224 -15.86 10.09 -10.60
C SER A 224 -15.42 9.40 -11.88
N GLU A 225 -14.13 9.12 -12.04
CA GLU A 225 -13.56 8.60 -13.28
C GLU A 225 -13.44 7.08 -13.24
N VAL A 226 -12.87 6.50 -12.17
CA VAL A 226 -12.63 5.05 -12.15
C VAL A 226 -13.91 4.26 -11.90
N PHE A 227 -14.61 4.55 -10.80
CA PHE A 227 -15.83 3.83 -10.42
C PHE A 227 -17.13 4.53 -10.84
N GLY A 228 -17.06 5.79 -11.24
CA GLY A 228 -18.19 6.63 -11.59
C GLY A 228 -18.42 6.75 -13.09
N GLY A 229 -19.50 7.44 -13.45
CA GLY A 229 -19.88 7.69 -14.84
C GLY A 229 -20.41 6.46 -15.59
N GLU A 230 -20.66 6.64 -16.88
CA GLU A 230 -21.22 5.59 -17.75
C GLU A 230 -20.21 4.56 -18.23
N GLU A 231 -18.93 4.80 -17.95
CA GLU A 231 -17.82 3.95 -18.38
C GLU A 231 -17.05 3.36 -17.18
N GLY A 232 -17.49 3.69 -15.96
CA GLY A 232 -16.84 3.27 -14.73
C GLY A 232 -16.75 1.74 -14.62
N VAL A 233 -15.70 1.29 -13.96
CA VAL A 233 -15.49 -0.14 -13.69
C VAL A 233 -16.22 -0.56 -12.41
N SER A 234 -16.48 -1.85 -12.28
CA SER A 234 -17.09 -2.48 -11.11
C SER A 234 -16.05 -2.73 -10.02
N PHE A 235 -14.90 -3.27 -10.44
CA PHE A 235 -13.78 -3.64 -9.60
C PHE A 235 -12.49 -3.25 -10.29
N VAL A 236 -11.42 -3.04 -9.53
CA VAL A 236 -10.06 -2.94 -10.05
C VAL A 236 -9.27 -4.16 -9.59
N LEU A 237 -8.58 -4.82 -10.52
CA LEU A 237 -7.75 -5.99 -10.25
C LEU A 237 -6.27 -5.66 -10.45
N SER A 238 -5.43 -6.07 -9.51
CA SER A 238 -3.96 -5.92 -9.57
C SER A 238 -3.27 -7.03 -8.81
N PRO A 239 -1.99 -7.36 -9.08
CA PRO A 239 -1.24 -8.23 -8.18
C PRO A 239 -1.25 -7.65 -6.76
N THR A 240 -1.33 -8.49 -5.72
CA THR A 240 -1.31 -7.98 -4.33
C THR A 240 0.06 -7.38 -3.99
N VAL A 241 1.11 -8.05 -4.43
CA VAL A 241 2.52 -7.62 -4.32
C VAL A 241 3.21 -7.91 -5.65
N PRO A 242 4.27 -7.16 -6.01
CA PRO A 242 4.93 -7.35 -7.30
C PRO A 242 5.89 -8.54 -7.36
N GLN A 243 6.29 -9.10 -6.22
CA GLN A 243 7.27 -10.17 -6.14
C GLN A 243 6.85 -11.15 -5.05
N SER A 244 7.32 -12.39 -5.13
CA SER A 244 7.05 -13.38 -4.12
C SER A 244 7.73 -13.04 -2.78
N ALA A 245 7.42 -13.84 -1.76
CA ALA A 245 8.04 -13.69 -0.45
C ALA A 245 9.57 -13.78 -0.61
N PRO A 246 10.32 -12.75 -0.19
CA PRO A 246 11.75 -12.79 -0.30
C PRO A 246 12.27 -13.83 0.69
N PRO A 247 13.40 -14.49 0.41
CA PRO A 247 14.07 -15.25 1.46
C PRO A 247 14.36 -14.31 2.64
N MET A 248 14.20 -14.82 3.86
CA MET A 248 14.69 -14.08 5.02
C MET A 248 16.18 -13.85 4.83
N PHE A 249 16.63 -12.64 5.15
CA PHE A 249 18.04 -12.33 5.13
C PHE A 249 18.75 -13.30 6.10
N ASP A 250 19.63 -14.13 5.54
CA ASP A 250 20.52 -14.95 6.34
C ASP A 250 21.87 -14.23 6.43
N PRO A 251 22.20 -13.62 7.58
CA PRO A 251 23.48 -12.92 7.77
C PRO A 251 24.69 -13.83 7.54
N THR A 252 24.52 -15.15 7.58
CA THR A 252 25.59 -16.13 7.33
C THR A 252 25.82 -16.40 5.84
N LEU A 253 24.82 -16.17 4.98
CA LEU A 253 24.89 -16.49 3.54
C LEU A 253 25.23 -15.28 2.66
N ASP A 254 25.04 -14.04 3.14
CA ASP A 254 25.18 -12.82 2.33
C ASP A 254 26.49 -12.03 2.54
N THR A 255 27.55 -12.71 3.01
CA THR A 255 28.87 -12.08 3.25
C THR A 255 29.83 -12.24 2.07
N GLY A 256 29.40 -11.82 0.88
CA GLY A 256 30.35 -11.33 -0.13
C GLY A 256 31.16 -10.13 0.39
N HIS A 257 30.62 -9.41 1.38
CA HIS A 257 31.38 -8.62 2.31
C HIS A 257 32.02 -9.55 3.33
N LYS A 258 33.35 -9.73 3.28
CA LYS A 258 34.09 -10.36 4.40
C LYS A 258 33.47 -9.84 5.71
N PRO A 259 33.08 -10.72 6.65
CA PRO A 259 32.57 -10.28 7.93
C PRO A 259 33.53 -9.20 8.40
N LEU A 260 32.98 -8.01 8.70
CA LEU A 260 33.76 -6.91 9.24
C LEU A 260 34.68 -7.56 10.28
N ASN A 261 36.00 -7.49 10.10
CA ASN A 261 37.02 -8.18 10.91
C ASN A 261 37.01 -7.56 12.32
N LEU A 262 35.88 -7.70 12.97
CA LEU A 262 35.60 -7.30 14.32
C LEU A 262 36.27 -8.40 15.16
N PRO A 263 37.03 -8.02 16.19
CA PRO A 263 37.58 -8.95 17.15
C PRO A 263 36.49 -9.96 17.57
N HIS A 264 36.84 -11.24 17.76
CA HIS A 264 35.88 -12.31 18.11
C HIS A 264 34.99 -11.94 19.31
N ASP A 265 35.54 -11.15 20.22
CA ASP A 265 34.92 -10.54 21.40
C ASP A 265 33.83 -9.50 21.06
N VAL A 266 33.93 -8.80 19.94
CA VAL A 266 32.89 -7.88 19.43
C VAL A 266 31.87 -8.63 18.56
N ALA A 267 32.28 -9.70 17.88
CA ALA A 267 31.38 -10.56 17.12
C ALA A 267 30.45 -11.40 18.02
N ASP A 268 30.80 -11.74 19.25
CA ASP A 268 29.86 -12.35 20.20
C ASP A 268 28.88 -11.32 20.78
N ILE A 269 29.30 -10.06 20.92
CA ILE A 269 28.44 -8.95 21.37
C ILE A 269 27.51 -8.49 20.23
N LEU A 270 27.98 -8.50 18.98
CA LEU A 270 27.23 -8.07 17.80
C LEU A 270 26.62 -9.21 16.97
N GLY A 271 27.01 -10.46 17.22
CA GLY A 271 26.55 -11.64 16.48
C GLY A 271 25.11 -12.01 16.80
N ASN A 272 24.64 -11.67 18.00
CA ASN A 272 23.22 -11.60 18.29
C ASN A 272 22.60 -10.29 17.82
N SER A 273 23.37 -9.21 17.68
CA SER A 273 22.92 -7.85 17.34
C SER A 273 22.39 -7.73 15.90
N VAL A 274 22.99 -8.39 14.89
CA VAL A 274 22.47 -8.33 13.51
C VAL A 274 21.20 -9.18 13.33
N LEU A 275 21.04 -10.24 14.12
CA LEU A 275 19.76 -10.97 14.24
C LEU A 275 18.76 -10.26 15.18
N THR A 276 19.21 -9.35 16.06
CA THR A 276 18.34 -8.61 17.01
C THR A 276 18.12 -7.14 16.65
N HIS A 277 18.76 -6.62 15.61
CA HIS A 277 18.55 -5.27 15.08
C HIS A 277 18.00 -5.41 13.68
N ALA A 278 16.69 -5.25 13.59
CA ALA A 278 15.96 -5.36 12.34
C ALA A 278 16.62 -4.52 11.23
N LEU A 279 16.68 -5.10 10.03
CA LEU A 279 17.12 -4.40 8.84
C LEU A 279 16.03 -3.42 8.40
N SER A 280 16.42 -2.17 8.15
CA SER A 280 15.56 -1.14 7.59
C SER A 280 15.77 -1.04 6.07
N ASP A 281 15.08 -1.88 5.29
CA ASP A 281 15.08 -1.79 3.83
C ASP A 281 13.82 -1.07 3.33
N VAL A 282 13.82 0.26 3.47
CA VAL A 282 12.68 1.11 3.06
C VAL A 282 12.34 0.97 1.58
N PRO A 283 13.31 0.98 0.63
CA PRO A 283 12.99 0.79 -0.79
C PRO A 283 12.26 -0.52 -1.07
N LYS A 284 12.68 -1.63 -0.44
CA LYS A 284 12.03 -2.93 -0.61
C LYS A 284 10.62 -2.95 -0.03
N ILE A 285 10.41 -2.37 1.16
CA ILE A 285 9.08 -2.24 1.78
C ILE A 285 8.15 -1.40 0.90
N VAL A 286 8.62 -0.25 0.39
CA VAL A 286 7.83 0.61 -0.51
C VAL A 286 7.51 -0.11 -1.82
N GLY A 287 8.44 -0.92 -2.34
CA GLY A 287 8.23 -1.79 -3.50
C GLY A 287 7.11 -2.80 -3.27
N TYR A 288 7.08 -3.48 -2.11
CA TYR A 288 5.99 -4.40 -1.76
C TYR A 288 4.63 -3.72 -1.65
N MET A 289 4.59 -2.49 -1.14
CA MET A 289 3.34 -1.76 -0.92
C MET A 289 2.83 -1.01 -2.16
N GLN A 290 3.45 -1.21 -3.33
CA GLN A 290 3.17 -0.37 -4.50
C GLN A 290 1.76 -0.55 -5.10
N HIS A 291 1.03 -1.62 -4.77
CA HIS A 291 -0.34 -1.84 -5.26
C HIS A 291 -1.41 -1.54 -4.20
N ILE A 292 -1.09 -1.75 -2.90
CA ILE A 292 -2.07 -1.66 -1.81
C ILE A 292 -2.42 -0.22 -1.39
N PHE A 293 -1.57 0.76 -1.69
CA PHE A 293 -1.70 2.10 -1.13
C PHE A 293 -2.99 2.83 -1.53
N ILE A 294 -3.58 2.51 -2.69
CA ILE A 294 -4.84 3.12 -3.13
C ILE A 294 -5.95 2.79 -2.12
N GLY A 295 -6.13 1.49 -1.83
CA GLY A 295 -7.09 1.01 -0.84
C GLY A 295 -6.96 1.72 0.51
N ASN A 296 -5.73 1.75 1.03
CA ASN A 296 -5.43 2.36 2.33
C ASN A 296 -5.64 3.88 2.34
N LEU A 297 -5.25 4.58 1.27
CA LEU A 297 -5.27 6.03 1.24
C LEU A 297 -6.69 6.58 1.11
N ILE A 298 -7.56 5.97 0.31
CA ILE A 298 -8.92 6.48 0.07
C ILE A 298 -10.04 5.63 0.68
N GLY A 299 -9.70 4.52 1.34
CA GLY A 299 -10.63 3.69 2.11
C GLY A 299 -11.61 2.91 1.24
N VAL A 300 -11.18 2.45 0.06
CA VAL A 300 -11.98 1.51 -0.75
C VAL A 300 -11.76 0.09 -0.25
N PRO A 301 -12.80 -0.78 -0.24
CA PRO A 301 -12.65 -2.15 0.21
C PRO A 301 -11.69 -2.92 -0.70
N GLY A 302 -10.83 -3.74 -0.08
CA GLY A 302 -9.83 -4.53 -0.78
C GLY A 302 -9.76 -5.96 -0.23
N LEU A 303 -9.63 -6.93 -1.14
CA LEU A 303 -9.43 -8.35 -0.80
C LEU A 303 -8.26 -8.91 -1.60
N SER A 304 -7.40 -9.71 -0.96
CA SER A 304 -6.36 -10.47 -1.65
C SER A 304 -6.77 -11.94 -1.73
N VAL A 305 -6.80 -12.50 -2.93
CA VAL A 305 -7.12 -13.91 -3.19
C VAL A 305 -5.88 -14.61 -3.72
N ASN A 306 -5.64 -15.85 -3.27
CA ASN A 306 -4.54 -16.64 -3.80
C ASN A 306 -4.85 -17.08 -5.24
N VAL A 307 -3.97 -16.78 -6.19
CA VAL A 307 -4.12 -17.09 -7.62
C VAL A 307 -3.12 -18.11 -8.15
N GLY A 308 -2.28 -18.65 -7.28
CA GLY A 308 -1.34 -19.69 -7.62
C GLY A 308 -0.10 -19.65 -6.73
N PHE A 309 0.93 -20.33 -7.18
CA PHE A 309 2.21 -20.39 -6.49
C PHE A 309 3.31 -19.96 -7.44
N ASP A 310 4.32 -19.32 -6.88
CA ASP A 310 5.53 -18.99 -7.60
C ASP A 310 6.29 -20.28 -7.99
N GLY A 311 6.99 -20.24 -9.12
CA GLY A 311 7.75 -21.40 -9.59
C GLY A 311 9.17 -21.45 -9.02
N GLY A 312 9.68 -20.32 -8.50
CA GLY A 312 11.09 -20.11 -8.23
C GLY A 312 11.51 -20.26 -6.76
N ASN A 313 10.72 -19.76 -5.80
CA ASN A 313 11.17 -19.59 -4.41
C ASN A 313 10.45 -20.51 -3.41
N GLY A 314 10.24 -21.77 -3.78
CA GLY A 314 9.67 -22.75 -2.85
C GLY A 314 8.14 -22.74 -2.79
N TYR A 315 7.48 -22.43 -3.91
CA TYR A 315 6.02 -22.43 -4.04
C TYR A 315 5.35 -21.43 -3.10
N MET A 316 5.80 -20.18 -3.15
CA MET A 316 5.21 -19.10 -2.37
C MET A 316 3.87 -18.67 -2.97
N PRO A 317 2.85 -18.38 -2.16
CA PRO A 317 1.54 -18.00 -2.66
C PRO A 317 1.59 -16.66 -3.39
N VAL A 318 0.90 -16.57 -4.54
CA VAL A 318 0.76 -15.36 -5.33
C VAL A 318 -0.64 -14.78 -5.12
N GLY A 319 -0.72 -13.51 -4.72
CA GLY A 319 -2.00 -12.83 -4.51
C GLY A 319 -2.46 -12.00 -5.70
N LEU A 320 -3.78 -12.01 -5.95
CA LEU A 320 -4.51 -11.03 -6.75
C LEU A 320 -5.36 -10.17 -5.82
N GLN A 321 -5.15 -8.86 -5.88
CA GLN A 321 -5.92 -7.86 -5.17
C GLN A 321 -7.15 -7.46 -5.96
N ILE A 322 -8.29 -7.42 -5.28
CA ILE A 322 -9.59 -6.95 -5.75
C ILE A 322 -9.90 -5.68 -4.97
N LEU A 323 -10.06 -4.55 -5.66
CA LEU A 323 -10.57 -3.30 -5.08
C LEU A 323 -11.98 -3.04 -5.58
N GLY A 324 -12.91 -2.78 -4.66
CA GLY A 324 -14.31 -2.46 -4.97
C GLY A 324 -14.64 -0.98 -4.78
N ARG A 325 -15.89 -0.63 -5.06
CA ARG A 325 -16.45 0.69 -4.71
C ARG A 325 -16.58 0.80 -3.19
N TRP A 326 -16.62 2.03 -2.68
CA TRP A 326 -16.94 2.26 -1.26
C TRP A 326 -18.23 1.52 -0.88
N TRP A 327 -18.16 0.79 0.23
CA TRP A 327 -19.26 -0.02 0.80
C TRP A 327 -19.68 -1.26 0.00
N ASP A 328 -18.94 -1.63 -1.06
CA ASP A 328 -19.20 -2.83 -1.86
C ASP A 328 -18.41 -4.07 -1.38
N ASP A 329 -18.26 -4.23 -0.07
CA ASP A 329 -17.56 -5.36 0.57
C ASP A 329 -18.15 -6.71 0.15
N VAL A 330 -19.46 -6.75 -0.07
CA VAL A 330 -20.18 -7.95 -0.53
C VAL A 330 -19.79 -8.29 -1.97
N GLY A 331 -19.70 -7.30 -2.86
CA GLY A 331 -19.28 -7.49 -4.24
C GLY A 331 -17.83 -8.00 -4.31
N VAL A 332 -16.93 -7.37 -3.55
CA VAL A 332 -15.52 -7.78 -3.44
C VAL A 332 -15.40 -9.22 -2.94
N SER A 333 -16.13 -9.58 -1.88
CA SER A 333 -16.10 -10.92 -1.30
C SER A 333 -16.64 -11.97 -2.27
N LYS A 334 -17.77 -11.68 -2.93
CA LYS A 334 -18.34 -12.57 -3.95
C LYS A 334 -17.35 -12.80 -5.09
N LEU A 335 -16.77 -11.73 -5.67
CA LEU A 335 -15.80 -11.88 -6.75
C LEU A 335 -14.59 -12.72 -6.31
N GLY A 336 -14.13 -12.53 -5.07
CA GLY A 336 -13.05 -13.34 -4.52
C GLY A 336 -13.38 -14.83 -4.43
N MET A 337 -14.59 -15.17 -3.97
CA MET A 337 -15.07 -16.57 -3.95
C MET A 337 -15.13 -17.19 -5.35
N ILE A 338 -15.51 -16.42 -6.37
CA ILE A 338 -15.54 -16.90 -7.76
C ILE A 338 -14.14 -17.21 -8.25
N ILE A 339 -13.22 -16.26 -8.06
CA ILE A 339 -11.82 -16.42 -8.48
C ILE A 339 -11.22 -17.66 -7.81
N GLU A 340 -11.45 -17.82 -6.50
CA GLU A 340 -11.00 -19.01 -5.78
C GLU A 340 -11.61 -20.30 -6.36
N ALA A 341 -12.91 -20.31 -6.68
CA ALA A 341 -13.58 -21.48 -7.24
C ALA A 341 -13.07 -21.84 -8.65
N LEU A 342 -12.67 -20.86 -9.47
CA LEU A 342 -12.13 -21.07 -10.81
C LEU A 342 -10.70 -21.63 -10.82
N LEU A 343 -9.98 -21.48 -9.71
CA LEU A 343 -8.59 -21.88 -9.58
C LEU A 343 -8.39 -23.23 -8.88
N ARG A 344 -9.46 -23.81 -8.32
CA ARG A 344 -9.47 -25.15 -7.71
C ARG A 344 -9.57 -26.23 -8.78
#